data_AF-A0A2D5MTN7-F1
#
_entry.id   AF-A0A2D5MTN7-F1
#
_cell.length_a   1.000
_cell.length_b   1.000
_cell.length_c   1.000
_cell.angle_alpha   90.00
_cell.angle_beta   90.00
_cell.angle_gamma   90.00
#
_symmetry.space_group_name_H-M   'P 1'
#
loop_
_entity.id
_entity.type
_entity.pdbx_description
1 polymer ?
#
loop_
_entity_poly.entity_id
_entity_poly.type
_entity_poly.pdbx_seq_one_letter_code
_entity_poly.pdbx_strand_id
1 'polypeptide(L)'
;MYMTELDKENIISKLKDNIMNINFTKRDGSTRRMKATLREDLIPQATKADPLSQKKIRNISPEVQPVWDIDNAGWRSFRWDSLIGANNVTGS
;
A
#
# COMPACT_ATOMS: atom_id res chain seq x y z
N MET A 1 0.67 -18.21 9.86
CA MET A 1 0.49 -17.17 10.89
C MET A 1 -0.45 -16.13 10.31
N TYR A 2 -1.57 -15.87 10.96
CA TYR A 2 -2.52 -14.87 10.48
C TYR A 2 -2.01 -13.48 10.89
N MET A 3 -2.06 -12.52 9.97
CA MET A 3 -1.74 -11.12 10.23
C MET A 3 -2.75 -10.56 11.25
N THR A 4 -2.28 -10.03 12.38
CA THR A 4 -3.17 -9.45 13.38
C THR A 4 -3.58 -8.03 12.99
N GLU A 5 -4.63 -7.50 13.62
CA GLU A 5 -5.04 -6.10 13.37
C GLU A 5 -3.94 -5.11 13.80
N LEU A 6 -3.24 -5.40 14.91
CA LEU A 6 -2.11 -4.60 15.38
C LEU A 6 -0.96 -4.56 14.35
N ASP A 7 -0.69 -5.68 13.68
CA ASP A 7 0.34 -5.73 12.64
C ASP A 7 -0.04 -4.85 11.44
N LYS A 8 -1.32 -4.88 11.02
CA LYS A 8 -1.81 -4.01 9.94
C LYS A 8 -1.69 -2.54 10.31
N GLU A 9 -2.13 -2.16 11.51
CA GLU A 9 -2.03 -0.79 12.01
C GLU A 9 -0.58 -0.30 12.01
N ASN A 10 0.35 -1.12 12.47
CA ASN A 10 1.78 -0.82 12.44
C ASN A 10 2.31 -0.61 11.02
N ILE A 11 1.91 -1.45 10.07
CA ILE A 11 2.30 -1.32 8.66
C ILE A 11 1.71 -0.04 8.05
N ILE A 12 0.43 0.26 8.33
CA ILE A 12 -0.25 1.47 7.87
C ILE A 12 0.42 2.72 8.45
N SER A 13 0.77 2.72 9.73
CA SER A 13 1.51 3.83 10.35
C SER A 13 2.84 4.05 9.64
N LYS A 14 3.61 2.98 9.41
CA LYS A 14 4.89 3.09 8.70
C LYS A 14 4.72 3.59 7.27
N LEU A 15 3.66 3.19 6.56
CA LEU A 15 3.35 3.71 5.22
C LEU A 15 3.06 5.21 5.23
N LYS A 16 2.42 5.73 6.29
CA LYS A 16 2.13 7.17 6.43
C LYS A 16 3.38 8.00 6.70
N ASP A 17 4.41 7.40 7.28
CA ASP A 17 5.65 8.11 7.65
C ASP A 17 6.81 7.85 6.69
N ASN A 18 6.81 6.71 5.98
CA ASN A 18 7.93 6.21 5.19
C ASN A 18 7.50 5.59 3.84
N ILE A 19 8.49 5.31 3.00
CA ILE A 19 8.34 4.45 1.84
C ILE A 19 8.66 3.01 2.27
N MET A 20 7.73 2.10 2.01
CA MET A 20 7.81 0.69 2.36
C MET A 20 8.00 -0.17 1.12
N ASN A 21 8.87 -1.17 1.21
CA ASN A 21 8.90 -2.29 0.27
C ASN A 21 7.85 -3.32 0.69
N ILE A 22 6.76 -3.40 -0.08
CA ILE A 22 5.70 -4.38 0.11
C ILE A 22 5.94 -5.56 -0.82
N ASN A 23 6.09 -6.75 -0.26
CA ASN A 23 6.21 -8.00 -1.00
C ASN A 23 4.96 -8.85 -0.79
N PHE A 24 4.30 -9.27 -1.87
CA PHE A 24 3.07 -10.06 -1.82
C PHE A 24 2.96 -11.05 -2.98
N THR A 25 2.18 -12.10 -2.79
CA THR A 25 1.86 -13.08 -3.83
C THR A 25 0.67 -12.62 -4.65
N LYS A 26 0.79 -12.59 -5.98
CA LYS A 26 -0.33 -12.32 -6.87
C LYS A 26 -1.26 -13.53 -6.99
N ARG A 27 -2.43 -13.33 -7.61
CA ARG A 27 -3.37 -14.43 -7.90
C ARG A 27 -2.77 -15.52 -8.80
N ASP A 28 -1.82 -15.18 -9.66
CA ASP A 28 -1.12 -16.13 -10.54
C ASP A 28 -0.01 -16.93 -9.83
N GLY A 29 0.20 -16.71 -8.52
CA GLY A 29 1.24 -17.37 -7.73
C GLY A 29 2.62 -16.71 -7.82
N SER A 30 2.81 -15.72 -8.70
CA SER A 30 4.06 -14.96 -8.78
C SER A 30 4.20 -13.99 -7.60
N THR A 31 5.43 -13.73 -7.16
CA THR A 31 5.71 -12.71 -6.14
C THR A 31 5.94 -11.35 -6.77
N ARG A 32 5.48 -10.29 -6.11
CA ARG A 32 5.72 -8.91 -6.52
C ARG A 32 6.22 -8.10 -5.34
N ARG A 33 7.29 -7.35 -5.59
CA ARG A 33 7.75 -6.26 -4.73
C ARG A 33 7.30 -4.93 -5.32
N MET A 34 6.77 -4.04 -4.49
CA MET A 34 6.45 -2.66 -4.86
C MET A 34 6.88 -1.69 -3.77
N LYS A 35 7.33 -0.50 -4.17
CA LYS A 35 7.57 0.61 -3.25
C LYS A 35 6.27 1.37 -3.04
N ALA A 36 5.78 1.35 -1.81
CA ALA A 36 4.49 1.89 -1.45
C ALA A 36 4.61 2.96 -0.36
N THR A 37 3.72 3.95 -0.39
CA THR A 37 3.59 4.94 0.69
C THR A 37 2.15 5.44 0.82
N LEU A 38 1.86 6.05 1.96
CA LEU A 38 0.65 6.83 2.25
C LEU A 38 0.98 8.27 2.68
N ARG A 39 2.25 8.66 2.55
CA ARG A 39 2.74 10.01 2.80
C ARG A 39 2.10 11.01 1.85
N GLU A 40 1.38 11.98 2.40
CA GLU A 40 0.68 13.00 1.63
C GLU A 40 1.62 13.91 0.83
N ASP A 41 2.88 14.08 1.29
CA ASP A 41 3.90 14.87 0.58
C ASP A 41 4.47 14.19 -0.67
N LEU A 42 4.37 12.86 -0.74
CA LEU A 42 4.83 12.06 -1.89
C LEU A 42 3.72 11.72 -2.89
N ILE A 43 2.47 11.89 -2.47
CA ILE A 43 1.30 11.68 -3.31
C ILE A 43 1.03 13.00 -4.05
N PRO A 44 1.06 13.01 -5.40
CA PRO A 44 0.71 14.20 -6.16
C PRO A 44 -0.63 14.72 -5.70
N GLN A 45 -0.75 16.04 -5.46
CA GLN A 45 -2.05 16.65 -5.21
C GLN A 45 -2.99 16.21 -6.32
N ALA A 46 -4.10 15.58 -5.93
CA ALA A 46 -5.03 14.99 -6.87
C ALA A 46 -5.57 16.05 -7.82
N THR A 47 -4.91 16.26 -8.94
CA THR A 47 -5.55 16.83 -10.12
C THR A 47 -6.73 15.91 -10.41
N LYS A 48 -7.90 16.49 -10.65
CA LYS A 48 -9.23 15.84 -10.69
C LYS A 48 -9.38 14.68 -11.71
N ALA A 49 -8.29 14.17 -12.27
CA ALA A 49 -8.17 13.08 -13.22
C ALA A 49 -8.05 11.69 -12.59
N ASP A 50 -7.75 11.56 -11.29
CA ASP A 50 -7.66 10.23 -10.66
C ASP A 50 -9.04 9.68 -10.24
N PRO A 51 -9.52 8.56 -10.83
CA PRO A 51 -10.84 7.99 -10.51
C PRO A 51 -11.01 7.56 -9.05
N LEU A 52 -9.91 7.46 -8.29
CA LEU A 52 -9.94 7.16 -6.86
C LEU A 52 -10.10 8.41 -5.96
N SER A 53 -9.86 9.63 -6.46
CA SER A 53 -9.54 10.73 -5.56
C SER A 53 -10.72 11.41 -4.86
N GLN A 54 -11.97 11.23 -5.29
CA GLN A 54 -13.07 12.02 -4.73
C GLN A 54 -14.37 11.30 -4.35
N LYS A 55 -14.58 10.01 -4.64
CA LYS A 55 -15.89 9.35 -4.37
C LYS A 55 -15.90 7.92 -3.83
N LYS A 56 -14.77 7.27 -3.51
CA LYS A 56 -14.77 5.84 -3.15
C LYS A 56 -13.98 5.44 -1.88
N ILE A 57 -13.68 6.37 -0.98
CA ILE A 57 -13.13 6.01 0.34
C ILE A 57 -14.17 5.24 1.19
N ARG A 58 -15.46 5.29 0.84
CA ARG A 58 -16.56 4.72 1.64
C ARG A 58 -16.70 3.18 1.58
N ASN A 59 -15.91 2.46 0.78
CA ASN A 59 -16.08 1.00 0.61
C ASN A 59 -14.75 0.25 0.35
N ILE A 60 -13.66 0.66 1.00
CA ILE A 60 -12.41 -0.13 0.96
C ILE A 60 -12.64 -1.41 1.76
N SER A 61 -12.51 -2.57 1.11
CA SER A 61 -12.62 -3.86 1.78
C SER A 61 -11.54 -3.98 2.86
N PRO A 62 -11.87 -4.46 4.08
CA PRO A 62 -10.88 -4.67 5.14
C PRO A 62 -9.81 -5.72 4.77
N GLU A 63 -10.03 -6.47 3.69
CA GLU A 63 -9.07 -7.44 3.14
C GLU A 63 -7.93 -6.78 2.35
N VAL A 64 -8.10 -5.53 1.91
CA VAL A 64 -7.15 -4.84 1.02
C VAL A 64 -6.64 -3.54 1.63
N GLN A 65 -5.39 -3.22 1.34
CA GLN A 65 -4.78 -1.95 1.74
C GLN A 65 -4.44 -1.14 0.49
N PRO A 66 -5.13 -0.02 0.22
CA PRO A 66 -4.73 0.91 -0.81
C PRO A 66 -3.45 1.64 -0.40
N VAL A 67 -2.57 1.86 -1.37
CA VAL A 67 -1.29 2.55 -1.22
C VAL A 67 -0.94 3.29 -2.51
N TRP A 68 -0.11 4.30 -2.38
CA TRP A 68 0.52 4.94 -3.54
C TRP A 68 1.77 4.15 -3.94
N ASP A 69 1.79 3.64 -5.16
CA ASP A 69 2.96 2.97 -5.74
C ASP A 69 3.89 4.04 -6.34
N ILE A 70 5.09 4.17 -5.75
CA ILE A 70 6.08 5.17 -6.15
C ILE A 70 6.66 4.86 -7.53
N ASP A 71 6.91 3.59 -7.82
CA ASP A 71 7.54 3.19 -9.09
C ASP A 71 6.56 3.39 -10.26
N ASN A 72 5.26 3.22 -10.02
CA ASN A 72 4.21 3.43 -11.03
C ASN A 72 3.51 4.79 -10.96
N ALA A 73 3.88 5.66 -10.02
CA ALA A 73 3.25 6.94 -9.73
C ALA A 73 1.70 6.86 -9.78
N GLY A 74 1.12 5.93 -9.01
CA GLY A 74 -0.31 5.70 -9.04
C GLY A 74 -0.85 4.88 -7.88
N TRP A 75 -2.16 5.00 -7.62
CA TRP A 75 -2.84 4.19 -6.61
C TRP A 75 -2.87 2.71 -6.98
N ARG A 76 -2.49 1.86 -6.03
CA ARG A 76 -2.55 0.40 -6.08
C ARG A 76 -3.10 -0.14 -4.77
N SER A 77 -3.41 -1.43 -4.73
CA SER A 77 -3.82 -2.10 -3.49
C SER A 77 -3.21 -3.49 -3.44
N PHE A 78 -2.83 -3.92 -2.25
CA PHE A 78 -2.45 -5.30 -1.97
C PHE A 78 -3.43 -5.92 -0.99
N ARG A 79 -3.51 -7.25 -0.95
CA ARG A 79 -4.35 -7.97 0.01
C ARG A 79 -3.51 -8.41 1.20
N TRP A 80 -4.06 -8.29 2.40
CA TRP A 80 -3.39 -8.71 3.63
C TRP A 80 -3.12 -10.22 3.67
N ASP A 81 -4.01 -11.02 3.10
CA ASP A 81 -3.87 -12.49 3.01
C ASP A 81 -2.68 -12.94 2.15
N SER A 82 -2.28 -12.11 1.18
CA SER A 82 -1.18 -12.37 0.26
C SER A 82 0.15 -11.73 0.67
N LEU A 83 0.17 -10.99 1.79
CA LEU A 83 1.34 -10.25 2.22
C LEU A 83 2.44 -11.20 2.71
N ILE A 84 3.61 -11.12 2.08
CA ILE A 84 4.80 -11.90 2.46
C ILE A 84 5.66 -11.07 3.43
N GLY A 85 5.78 -9.77 3.20
CA GLY A 85 6.56 -8.89 4.07
C GLY A 85 6.43 -7.41 3.73
N ALA A 86 6.61 -6.57 4.75
CA ALA A 86 6.58 -5.11 4.65
C ALA A 86 7.78 -4.53 5.40
N ASN A 87 8.77 -4.05 4.66
CA ASN A 87 10.02 -3.54 5.22
C ASN A 87 10.19 -2.06 4.85
N ASN A 88 10.74 -1.26 5.76
CA ASN A 88 11.17 0.11 5.42
C ASN A 88 12.18 0.04 4.27
N VAL A 89 12.11 0.97 3.32
CA VAL A 89 13.23 1.24 2.42
C VAL A 89 14.28 1.96 3.27
N THR A 90 15.09 1.22 4.02
CA THR A 90 16.26 1.81 4.68
C THR A 90 17.21 2.25 3.56
N GLY A 91 17.42 3.56 3.42
CA GLY A 91 18.58 4.06 2.71
C GLY A 91 19.81 3.40 3.33
N SER A 92 20.60 2.76 2.47
CA SER A 92 21.92 2.18 2.74
C SER A 92 22.78 3.04 3.64
#